data_AF-A2SK55-F1
#
_entry.id   AF-A2SK55-F1
#
_cell.length_a   1.000
_cell.length_b   1.000
_cell.length_c   1.000
_cell.angle_alpha   90.00
_cell.angle_beta   90.00
_cell.angle_gamma   90.00
#
_symmetry.space_group_name_H-M   'P 1'
#
loop_
_entity.id
_entity.type
_entity.pdbx_description
1 polymer ?
#
loop_
_entity_poly.entity_id
_entity_poly.type
_entity_poly.pdbx_seq_one_letter_code
_entity_poly.pdbx_strand_id
1 'polypeptide(L)'
;MVKHWNVSEPSQFFWIDDAFGVTQYESPLVHGWNHNVLHVKSMLKKGAKVVMTSRDYIYNRARYDLKEGAFPLLKESKVVIDVHDLSGPERQQILYNHLKLGKQPKEFLASLKPHLEQVAAHARFIPETARRLADPLFTQGLFPSDYFLKEFVEKREQLLLEVIQGLDTHSKAALGLIYMRKDHLEIPIALLGSEPQALERLGSTLGDCIKALNALSGSLVTVVHVNDQPVWRFKHPTVGDAYAATLAFSPDLLEIFLTGSSIESLTSQITCGNVGIEKAVVVPPSHFAMISDRLRQYKKSESNKVGWYASWRAWRVLTRFLSTRCSKDFLALYLGKR
;
A
#
# COMPACT_ATOMS: atom_id res chain seq x y z
N MET A 1 -8.38 23.48 19.11
CA MET A 1 -9.30 24.41 18.41
C MET A 1 -10.20 25.17 19.37
N VAL A 2 -11.22 24.56 20.00
CA VAL A 2 -12.22 25.29 20.82
C VAL A 2 -11.60 26.15 21.95
N LYS A 3 -10.57 25.63 22.62
CA LYS A 3 -9.84 26.38 23.68
C LYS A 3 -9.11 27.64 23.18
N HIS A 4 -8.88 27.76 21.87
CA HIS A 4 -8.15 28.88 21.25
C HIS A 4 -9.07 29.80 20.44
N TRP A 5 -10.38 29.58 20.48
CA TRP A 5 -11.34 30.45 19.82
C TRP A 5 -11.53 31.75 20.61
N ASN A 6 -11.30 32.88 19.94
CA ASN A 6 -11.54 34.21 20.47
C ASN A 6 -12.76 34.81 19.73
N VAL A 7 -13.85 35.03 20.47
CA VAL A 7 -15.11 35.57 19.92
C VAL A 7 -14.93 36.99 19.38
N SER A 8 -13.96 37.74 19.93
CA SER A 8 -13.65 39.11 19.51
C SER A 8 -12.81 39.17 18.23
N GLU A 9 -12.27 38.04 17.76
CA GLU A 9 -11.54 37.93 16.50
C GLU A 9 -12.28 37.00 15.51
N PRO A 10 -13.25 37.54 14.74
CA PRO A 10 -14.07 36.72 13.86
C PRO A 10 -13.32 36.13 12.66
N SER A 11 -12.10 36.61 12.35
CA SER A 11 -11.30 36.18 11.19
C SER A 11 -10.33 35.02 11.50
N GLN A 12 -10.44 34.38 12.66
CA GLN A 12 -9.54 33.28 13.03
C GLN A 12 -9.62 32.12 12.02
N PHE A 13 -8.43 31.64 11.63
CA PHE A 13 -8.25 30.49 10.74
C PHE A 13 -7.62 29.34 11.52
N PHE A 14 -8.26 28.17 11.47
CA PHE A 14 -7.78 26.95 12.11
C PHE A 14 -7.38 25.94 11.04
N TRP A 15 -6.10 25.57 11.03
CA TRP A 15 -5.58 24.45 10.26
C TRP A 15 -5.45 23.25 11.19
N ILE A 16 -6.11 22.15 10.86
CA ILE A 16 -6.01 20.89 11.61
C ILE A 16 -5.42 19.84 10.68
N ASP A 17 -4.17 19.48 10.92
CA ASP A 17 -3.49 18.44 10.18
C ASP A 17 -3.87 17.06 10.74
N ASP A 18 -4.06 16.06 9.87
CA ASP A 18 -4.43 14.68 10.23
C ASP A 18 -5.59 14.59 11.25
N ALA A 19 -6.69 15.27 10.95
CA ALA A 19 -7.77 15.58 11.89
C ALA A 19 -8.46 14.38 12.57
N PHE A 20 -8.26 13.17 12.03
CA PHE A 20 -8.88 11.92 12.49
C PHE A 20 -7.86 10.79 12.73
N GLY A 21 -6.56 11.13 12.73
CA GLY A 21 -5.44 10.24 13.01
C GLY A 21 -4.35 10.32 11.94
N VAL A 22 -3.11 10.11 12.36
CA VAL A 22 -1.90 10.32 11.53
C VAL A 22 -1.68 9.16 10.56
N THR A 23 -1.86 7.92 11.05
CA THR A 23 -1.61 6.69 10.29
C THR A 23 -2.82 5.78 10.22
N GLN A 24 -3.61 5.70 11.29
CA GLN A 24 -4.89 5.00 11.37
C GLN A 24 -5.97 5.90 11.90
N TYR A 25 -7.21 5.46 11.74
CA TYR A 25 -8.35 6.04 12.42
C TYR A 25 -8.20 5.95 13.95
N GLU A 26 -8.35 7.10 14.62
CA GLU A 26 -8.31 7.20 16.07
C GLU A 26 -9.66 7.67 16.63
N SER A 27 -10.42 6.72 17.19
CA SER A 27 -11.76 6.97 17.73
C SER A 27 -11.85 8.13 18.75
N PRO A 28 -10.89 8.32 19.67
CA PRO A 28 -10.91 9.45 20.60
C PRO A 28 -10.95 10.83 19.89
N LEU A 29 -10.30 10.98 18.74
CA LEU A 29 -10.31 12.24 17.98
C LEU A 29 -11.72 12.56 17.48
N VAL A 30 -12.43 11.56 16.93
CA VAL A 30 -13.84 11.71 16.51
C VAL A 30 -14.76 11.99 17.69
N HIS A 31 -14.55 11.35 18.84
CA HIS A 31 -15.32 11.66 20.03
C HIS A 31 -15.11 13.12 20.47
N GLY A 32 -13.87 13.63 20.40
CA GLY A 32 -13.57 15.04 20.63
C GLY A 32 -14.33 15.96 19.68
N TRP A 33 -14.39 15.63 18.39
CA TRP A 33 -15.18 16.37 17.40
C TRP A 33 -16.68 16.35 17.72
N ASN A 34 -17.23 15.17 18.02
CA ASN A 34 -18.64 15.00 18.36
C ASN A 34 -19.03 15.79 19.63
N HIS A 35 -18.14 15.86 20.63
CA HIS A 35 -18.37 16.63 21.85
C HIS A 35 -18.37 18.14 21.60
N ASN A 36 -17.53 18.61 20.68
CA ASN A 36 -17.33 20.03 20.42
C ASN A 36 -18.17 20.59 19.27
N VAL A 37 -18.97 19.76 18.60
CA VAL A 37 -19.68 20.08 17.35
C VAL A 37 -20.50 21.37 17.40
N LEU A 38 -21.17 21.64 18.52
CA LEU A 38 -21.97 22.87 18.71
C LEU A 38 -21.09 24.11 18.84
N HIS A 39 -19.93 23.99 19.49
CA HIS A 39 -18.94 25.07 19.55
C HIS A 39 -18.37 25.36 18.17
N VAL A 40 -18.02 24.33 17.40
CA VAL A 40 -17.52 24.49 16.02
C VAL A 40 -18.56 25.17 15.13
N LYS A 41 -19.84 24.79 15.23
CA LYS A 41 -20.93 25.48 14.51
C LYS A 41 -20.98 26.97 14.84
N SER A 42 -20.86 27.32 16.12
CA SER A 42 -20.87 28.72 16.58
C SER A 42 -19.64 29.48 16.07
N MET A 43 -18.46 28.86 16.08
CA MET A 43 -17.22 29.41 15.52
C MET A 43 -17.41 29.79 14.04
N LEU A 44 -17.88 28.84 13.23
CA LEU A 44 -18.09 29.02 11.79
C LEU A 44 -19.14 30.12 11.51
N LYS A 45 -20.25 30.14 12.25
CA LYS A 45 -21.28 31.18 12.13
C LYS A 45 -20.76 32.58 12.45
N LYS A 46 -19.75 32.68 13.33
CA LYS A 46 -19.10 33.96 13.70
C LYS A 46 -17.97 34.37 12.75
N GLY A 47 -17.73 33.61 11.68
CA GLY A 47 -16.77 33.96 10.62
C GLY A 47 -15.46 33.18 10.66
N ALA A 48 -15.24 32.33 11.66
CA ALA A 48 -14.03 31.53 11.74
C ALA A 48 -13.95 30.56 10.55
N LYS A 49 -12.76 30.30 10.07
CA LYS A 49 -12.49 29.36 8.97
C LYS A 49 -11.74 28.15 9.52
N VAL A 50 -12.17 26.96 9.14
CA VAL A 50 -11.52 25.71 9.54
C VAL A 50 -11.17 24.93 8.29
N VAL A 51 -9.89 24.58 8.15
CA VAL A 51 -9.39 23.65 7.14
C VAL A 51 -8.84 22.43 7.86
N MET A 52 -9.25 21.26 7.41
CA MET A 52 -8.76 19.99 7.91
C MET A 52 -8.18 19.16 6.78
N THR A 53 -7.07 18.49 7.05
CA THR A 53 -6.51 17.48 6.18
C THR A 53 -6.74 16.10 6.83
N SER A 54 -6.96 15.10 6.00
CA SER A 54 -7.03 13.70 6.42
C SER A 54 -6.81 12.84 5.20
N ARG A 55 -6.17 11.68 5.39
CA ARG A 55 -6.16 10.64 4.37
C ARG A 55 -7.58 10.14 4.12
N ASP A 56 -7.89 9.78 2.89
CA ASP A 56 -9.25 9.38 2.49
C ASP A 56 -9.77 8.19 3.30
N TYR A 57 -8.97 7.14 3.52
CA TYR A 57 -9.42 5.97 4.28
C TYR A 57 -9.69 6.28 5.76
N ILE A 58 -8.86 7.13 6.38
CA ILE A 58 -9.04 7.57 7.78
C ILE A 58 -10.33 8.38 7.87
N TYR A 59 -10.56 9.28 6.92
CA TYR A 59 -11.78 10.09 6.87
C TYR A 59 -13.02 9.22 6.65
N ASN A 60 -12.99 8.30 5.69
CA ASN A 60 -14.09 7.37 5.40
C ASN A 60 -14.44 6.52 6.63
N ARG A 61 -13.42 6.07 7.40
CA ARG A 61 -13.67 5.35 8.65
C ARG A 61 -14.28 6.27 9.72
N ALA A 62 -13.74 7.47 9.89
CA ALA A 62 -14.23 8.44 10.86
C ALA A 62 -15.71 8.80 10.66
N ARG A 63 -16.19 8.80 9.41
CA ARG A 63 -17.59 9.09 9.06
C ARG A 63 -18.61 8.15 9.69
N TYR A 64 -18.25 6.89 9.94
CA TYR A 64 -19.15 5.95 10.61
C TYR A 64 -19.45 6.35 12.07
N ASP A 65 -18.49 7.02 12.72
CA ASP A 65 -18.57 7.39 14.13
C ASP A 65 -18.84 8.90 14.33
N LEU A 66 -18.68 9.71 13.28
CA LEU A 66 -19.09 11.11 13.27
C LEU A 66 -20.62 11.21 13.26
N LYS A 67 -21.17 12.08 14.11
CA LYS A 67 -22.60 12.39 14.10
C LYS A 67 -22.95 13.26 12.90
N GLU A 68 -23.03 12.67 11.70
CA GLU A 68 -23.25 13.40 10.43
C GLU A 68 -24.49 14.31 10.48
N GLY A 69 -25.59 13.87 11.12
CA GLY A 69 -26.79 14.70 11.31
C GLY A 69 -26.58 15.93 12.19
N ALA A 70 -25.58 15.92 13.08
CA ALA A 70 -25.23 17.05 13.93
C ALA A 70 -24.26 18.03 13.25
N PHE A 71 -23.64 17.67 12.12
CA PHE A 71 -22.68 18.54 11.43
C PHE A 71 -22.65 18.31 9.90
N PRO A 72 -23.71 18.75 9.18
CA PRO A 72 -23.84 18.55 7.73
C PRO A 72 -22.68 19.12 6.90
N LEU A 73 -22.00 20.16 7.42
CA LEU A 73 -20.88 20.82 6.76
C LEU A 73 -19.70 19.86 6.47
N LEU A 74 -19.48 18.81 7.26
CA LEU A 74 -18.44 17.81 6.96
C LEU A 74 -18.74 17.03 5.66
N LYS A 75 -20.01 16.90 5.29
CA LYS A 75 -20.44 16.21 4.07
C LYS A 75 -20.44 17.16 2.86
N GLU A 76 -20.82 18.42 3.08
CA GLU A 76 -21.07 19.39 2.02
C GLU A 76 -19.82 20.17 1.57
N SER A 77 -18.83 20.36 2.44
CA SER A 77 -17.63 21.16 2.14
C SER A 77 -16.35 20.34 1.98
N LYS A 78 -16.45 19.11 1.43
CA LYS A 78 -15.28 18.27 1.12
C LYS A 78 -14.63 18.76 -0.18
N VAL A 79 -13.36 19.14 -0.09
CA VAL A 79 -12.48 19.24 -1.28
C VAL A 79 -11.57 18.02 -1.25
N VAL A 80 -11.68 17.16 -2.25
CA VAL A 80 -10.76 16.03 -2.44
C VAL A 80 -9.65 16.49 -3.36
N ILE A 81 -8.43 16.53 -2.84
CA ILE A 81 -7.24 16.73 -3.67
C ILE A 81 -6.81 15.34 -4.14
N ASP A 82 -7.23 14.93 -5.35
CA ASP A 82 -6.71 13.70 -5.94
C ASP A 82 -5.32 13.96 -6.52
N VAL A 83 -4.32 13.47 -5.80
CA VAL A 83 -2.91 13.60 -6.16
C VAL A 83 -2.57 12.82 -7.45
N HIS A 84 -3.47 11.97 -7.95
CA HIS A 84 -3.28 11.19 -9.17
C HIS A 84 -3.67 11.94 -10.45
N ASP A 85 -4.49 12.98 -10.35
CA ASP A 85 -5.00 13.76 -11.50
C ASP A 85 -4.17 15.02 -11.81
N LEU A 86 -2.93 15.08 -11.30
CA LEU A 86 -2.00 16.16 -11.60
C LEU A 86 -1.69 16.21 -13.10
N SER A 87 -1.89 17.38 -13.71
CA SER A 87 -1.51 17.66 -15.10
C SER A 87 0.02 17.62 -15.28
N GLY A 88 0.48 17.43 -16.51
CA GLY A 88 1.91 17.44 -16.84
C GLY A 88 2.66 18.68 -16.31
N PRO A 89 2.15 19.91 -16.54
CA PRO A 89 2.74 21.13 -16.01
C PRO A 89 2.77 21.19 -14.47
N GLU A 90 1.72 20.73 -13.78
CA GLU A 90 1.70 20.68 -12.31
C GLU A 90 2.75 19.72 -11.77
N ARG A 91 2.89 18.54 -12.37
CA ARG A 91 3.93 17.55 -11.99
C ARG A 91 5.32 18.14 -12.13
N GLN A 92 5.60 18.82 -13.25
CA GLN A 92 6.87 19.51 -13.47
C GLN A 92 7.09 20.60 -12.43
N GLN A 93 6.10 21.45 -12.17
CA GLN A 93 6.20 22.53 -11.20
C GLN A 93 6.49 21.99 -9.80
N ILE A 94 5.78 20.93 -9.38
CA ILE A 94 5.98 20.26 -8.10
C ILE A 94 7.41 19.69 -8.02
N LEU A 95 7.86 18.98 -9.05
CA LEU A 95 9.21 18.41 -9.10
C LEU A 95 10.28 19.49 -8.98
N TYR A 96 10.18 20.54 -9.80
CA TYR A 96 11.20 21.58 -9.89
C TYR A 96 11.24 22.41 -8.61
N ASN A 97 10.08 22.69 -8.00
CA ASN A 97 10.02 23.40 -6.73
C ASN A 97 10.69 22.61 -5.60
N HIS A 98 10.41 21.32 -5.48
CA HIS A 98 11.05 20.49 -4.44
C HIS A 98 12.56 20.41 -4.67
N LEU A 99 13.02 20.19 -5.90
CA LEU A 99 14.46 20.15 -6.20
C LEU A 99 15.15 21.49 -5.95
N LYS A 100 14.50 22.60 -6.27
CA LYS A 100 15.04 23.96 -6.05
C LYS A 100 15.13 24.33 -4.58
N LEU A 101 14.16 23.91 -3.77
CA LEU A 101 14.10 24.19 -2.32
C LEU A 101 14.73 23.08 -1.46
N GLY A 102 15.15 21.99 -2.11
CA GLY A 102 15.70 20.79 -1.48
C GLY A 102 17.15 20.96 -1.02
N LYS A 103 17.73 19.83 -0.59
CA LYS A 103 19.08 19.77 -0.01
C LYS A 103 20.10 19.10 -0.94
N GLN A 104 19.74 18.83 -2.20
CA GLN A 104 20.61 18.13 -3.12
C GLN A 104 21.87 18.94 -3.50
N PRO A 105 23.04 18.28 -3.65
CA PRO A 105 24.23 18.93 -4.17
C PRO A 105 24.02 19.46 -5.59
N LYS A 106 24.71 20.56 -5.92
CA LYS A 106 24.62 21.19 -7.25
C LYS A 106 25.01 20.24 -8.38
N GLU A 107 26.02 19.40 -8.15
CA GLU A 107 26.51 18.41 -9.11
C GLU A 107 25.43 17.36 -9.42
N PHE A 108 24.77 16.85 -8.39
CA PHE A 108 23.65 15.92 -8.54
C PHE A 108 22.50 16.57 -9.32
N LEU A 109 22.10 17.79 -8.96
CA LEU A 109 21.06 18.53 -9.70
C LEU A 109 21.43 18.76 -11.16
N ALA A 110 22.70 19.05 -11.46
CA ALA A 110 23.18 19.22 -12.84
C ALA A 110 23.05 17.92 -13.64
N SER A 111 23.45 16.78 -13.05
CA SER A 111 23.31 15.47 -13.67
C SER A 111 21.85 14.99 -13.80
N LEU A 112 20.95 15.49 -12.94
CA LEU A 112 19.54 15.11 -12.94
C LEU A 112 18.72 15.86 -14.00
N LYS A 113 19.11 17.11 -14.33
CA LYS A 113 18.39 18.00 -15.27
C LYS A 113 17.91 17.34 -16.56
N PRO A 114 18.73 16.56 -17.29
CA PRO A 114 18.32 15.94 -18.55
C PRO A 114 17.14 14.96 -18.41
N HIS A 115 16.91 14.44 -17.20
CA HIS A 115 15.96 13.37 -16.93
C HIS A 115 14.65 13.88 -16.30
N LEU A 116 14.59 15.16 -15.90
CA LEU A 116 13.49 15.69 -15.10
C LEU A 116 12.13 15.65 -15.79
N GLU A 117 12.10 15.92 -17.09
CA GLU A 117 10.86 15.84 -17.88
C GLU A 117 10.30 14.42 -17.87
N GLN A 118 11.17 13.42 -18.03
CA GLN A 118 10.76 12.01 -17.99
C GLN A 118 10.27 11.59 -16.61
N VAL A 119 10.93 12.07 -15.54
CA VAL A 119 10.51 11.81 -14.15
C VAL A 119 9.12 12.42 -13.89
N ALA A 120 8.88 13.67 -14.28
CA ALA A 120 7.59 14.34 -14.11
C ALA A 120 6.48 13.72 -14.98
N ALA A 121 6.81 13.30 -16.20
CA ALA A 121 5.90 12.62 -17.12
C ALA A 121 5.60 11.17 -16.73
N HIS A 122 6.35 10.60 -15.78
CA HIS A 122 6.17 9.22 -15.37
C HIS A 122 4.75 9.00 -14.83
N ALA A 123 4.07 7.95 -15.33
CA ALA A 123 2.68 7.65 -14.96
C ALA A 123 2.47 7.48 -13.44
N ARG A 124 3.53 7.09 -12.73
CA ARG A 124 3.52 6.88 -11.27
C ARG A 124 4.03 8.05 -10.44
N PHE A 125 4.34 9.18 -11.06
CA PHE A 125 4.80 10.38 -10.35
C PHE A 125 3.77 10.87 -9.33
N ILE A 126 4.24 11.23 -8.13
CA ILE A 126 3.48 11.91 -7.08
C ILE A 126 4.40 12.96 -6.40
N PRO A 127 3.85 13.95 -5.69
CA PRO A 127 4.64 14.97 -4.98
C PRO A 127 5.69 14.38 -4.03
N GLU A 128 5.41 13.24 -3.42
CA GLU A 128 6.37 12.53 -2.56
C GLU A 128 7.62 12.07 -3.31
N THR A 129 7.50 11.67 -4.57
CA THR A 129 8.65 11.37 -5.44
C THR A 129 9.56 12.58 -5.55
N ALA A 130 8.98 13.77 -5.75
CA ALA A 130 9.71 15.02 -5.82
C ALA A 130 10.41 15.37 -4.50
N ARG A 131 9.71 15.20 -3.36
CA ARG A 131 10.28 15.40 -2.02
C ARG A 131 11.48 14.49 -1.77
N ARG A 132 11.35 13.18 -2.06
CA ARG A 132 12.44 12.20 -1.89
C ARG A 132 13.62 12.50 -2.80
N LEU A 133 13.36 12.82 -4.07
CA LEU A 133 14.43 13.14 -5.02
C LEU A 133 15.17 14.43 -4.62
N ALA A 134 14.53 15.31 -3.86
CA ALA A 134 15.10 16.57 -3.36
C ALA A 134 15.90 16.44 -2.06
N ASP A 135 15.97 15.26 -1.43
CA ASP A 135 16.66 15.03 -0.17
C ASP A 135 17.77 13.96 -0.33
N PRO A 136 19.05 14.31 -0.08
CA PRO A 136 20.18 13.40 -0.19
C PRO A 136 20.03 12.08 0.58
N LEU A 137 19.23 12.06 1.66
CA LEU A 137 18.99 10.86 2.45
C LEU A 137 18.35 9.74 1.62
N PHE A 138 17.51 10.08 0.64
CA PHE A 138 16.80 9.10 -0.19
C PHE A 138 17.52 8.79 -1.50
N THR A 139 18.52 9.57 -1.89
CA THR A 139 19.26 9.41 -3.15
C THR A 139 20.66 8.86 -2.95
N GLN A 140 20.96 8.29 -1.78
CA GLN A 140 22.26 7.65 -1.53
C GLN A 140 22.44 6.46 -2.48
N GLY A 141 23.51 6.50 -3.28
CA GLY A 141 23.79 5.48 -4.29
C GLY A 141 22.86 5.51 -5.52
N LEU A 142 22.02 6.54 -5.66
CA LEU A 142 21.21 6.74 -6.85
C LEU A 142 22.08 7.34 -7.96
N PHE A 143 22.32 6.56 -9.02
CA PHE A 143 22.95 7.06 -10.23
C PHE A 143 21.89 7.71 -11.13
N PRO A 144 22.03 8.99 -11.50
CA PRO A 144 21.08 9.66 -12.39
C PRO A 144 21.15 9.07 -13.79
N SER A 145 20.21 8.18 -14.09
CA SER A 145 19.97 7.61 -15.41
C SER A 145 18.48 7.32 -15.56
N ASP A 146 17.98 7.24 -16.79
CA ASP A 146 16.57 6.92 -17.07
C ASP A 146 16.14 5.63 -16.36
N TYR A 147 17.00 4.60 -16.36
CA TYR A 147 16.71 3.32 -15.72
C TYR A 147 16.57 3.44 -14.21
N PHE A 148 17.56 4.02 -13.52
CA PHE A 148 17.56 4.09 -12.07
C PHE A 148 16.57 5.12 -11.53
N LEU A 149 16.32 6.20 -12.26
CA LEU A 149 15.29 7.18 -11.92
C LEU A 149 13.90 6.59 -12.12
N LYS A 150 13.69 5.80 -13.17
CA LYS A 150 12.46 5.03 -13.31
C LYS A 150 12.29 4.09 -12.11
N GLU A 151 13.27 3.26 -11.77
CA GLU A 151 13.18 2.42 -10.57
C GLU A 151 12.92 3.23 -9.29
N PHE A 152 13.51 4.42 -9.16
CA PHE A 152 13.31 5.29 -8.00
C PHE A 152 11.86 5.80 -7.89
N VAL A 153 11.25 6.22 -9.01
CA VAL A 153 9.84 6.63 -9.07
C VAL A 153 8.93 5.42 -8.82
N GLU A 154 9.33 4.24 -9.27
CA GLU A 154 8.60 2.99 -9.09
C GLU A 154 8.68 2.44 -7.66
N LYS A 155 9.77 2.70 -6.95
CA LYS A 155 9.98 2.34 -5.54
C LYS A 155 9.10 3.20 -4.62
N ARG A 156 7.81 2.87 -4.60
CA ARG A 156 6.78 3.38 -3.68
C ARG A 156 6.78 2.69 -2.31
N GLU A 157 7.66 1.71 -2.13
CA GLU A 157 7.58 0.72 -1.06
C GLU A 157 7.63 1.34 0.33
N GLN A 158 8.51 2.31 0.59
CA GLN A 158 8.74 2.77 1.98
C GLN A 158 7.55 3.53 2.58
N LEU A 159 6.96 4.49 1.85
CA LEU A 159 5.77 5.19 2.32
C LEU A 159 4.55 4.25 2.36
N LEU A 160 4.34 3.42 1.35
CA LEU A 160 3.23 2.46 1.36
C LEU A 160 3.39 1.46 2.51
N LEU A 161 4.62 1.04 2.81
CA LEU A 161 4.93 0.16 3.93
C LEU A 161 4.58 0.85 5.25
N GLU A 162 4.95 2.12 5.44
CA GLU A 162 4.56 2.91 6.62
C GLU A 162 3.03 3.05 6.73
N VAL A 163 2.34 3.35 5.62
CA VAL A 163 0.86 3.42 5.60
C VAL A 163 0.27 2.07 6.01
N ILE A 164 0.70 0.97 5.39
CA ILE A 164 0.18 -0.38 5.65
C ILE A 164 0.50 -0.84 7.06
N GLN A 165 1.71 -0.60 7.56
CA GLN A 165 2.10 -0.88 8.95
C GLN A 165 1.25 -0.06 9.93
N GLY A 166 0.88 1.16 9.56
CA GLY A 166 0.02 2.04 10.32
C GLY A 166 -1.46 1.69 10.30
N LEU A 167 -1.93 0.79 9.42
CA LEU A 167 -3.34 0.39 9.36
C LEU A 167 -3.79 -0.39 10.61
N ASP A 168 -5.07 -0.26 10.94
CA ASP A 168 -5.70 -1.08 11.96
C ASP A 168 -5.77 -2.56 11.55
N THR A 169 -5.98 -3.41 12.54
CA THR A 169 -6.04 -4.88 12.41
C THR A 169 -7.04 -5.34 11.33
N HIS A 170 -8.22 -4.73 11.26
CA HIS A 170 -9.27 -5.12 10.31
C HIS A 170 -8.92 -4.69 8.88
N SER A 171 -8.34 -3.51 8.72
CA SER A 171 -7.81 -3.04 7.43
C SER A 171 -6.69 -3.93 6.91
N LYS A 172 -5.75 -4.35 7.77
CA LYS A 172 -4.71 -5.32 7.40
C LYS A 172 -5.30 -6.67 7.01
N ALA A 173 -6.31 -7.14 7.74
CA ALA A 173 -7.00 -8.39 7.42
C ALA A 173 -7.75 -8.34 6.07
N ALA A 174 -8.40 -7.21 5.77
CA ALA A 174 -9.06 -6.96 4.50
C ALA A 174 -8.09 -7.00 3.30
N LEU A 175 -6.92 -6.35 3.42
CA LEU A 175 -5.87 -6.44 2.40
C LEU A 175 -5.35 -7.88 2.25
N GLY A 176 -5.30 -8.63 3.36
CA GLY A 176 -4.96 -10.06 3.39
C GLY A 176 -5.86 -10.92 2.51
N LEU A 177 -7.18 -10.72 2.56
CA LEU A 177 -8.12 -11.45 1.72
C LEU A 177 -7.91 -11.17 0.22
N ILE A 178 -7.72 -9.91 -0.16
CA ILE A 178 -7.41 -9.54 -1.55
C ILE A 178 -6.08 -10.17 -1.99
N TYR A 179 -5.07 -10.12 -1.11
CA TYR A 179 -3.75 -10.67 -1.36
C TYR A 179 -3.77 -12.19 -1.58
N MET A 180 -4.45 -12.94 -0.70
CA MET A 180 -4.58 -14.39 -0.81
C MET A 180 -5.33 -14.82 -2.08
N ARG A 181 -6.28 -13.99 -2.53
CA ARG A 181 -7.00 -14.18 -3.80
C ARG A 181 -6.28 -13.62 -5.02
N LYS A 182 -4.99 -13.27 -4.91
CA LYS A 182 -4.16 -12.75 -6.01
C LYS A 182 -4.81 -11.53 -6.69
N ASP A 183 -5.16 -10.54 -5.88
CA ASP A 183 -5.76 -9.29 -6.36
C ASP A 183 -7.14 -9.50 -7.01
N HIS A 184 -7.90 -10.49 -6.54
CA HIS A 184 -9.20 -10.84 -7.11
C HIS A 184 -10.19 -11.40 -6.07
N LEU A 185 -10.72 -10.54 -5.22
CA LEU A 185 -11.67 -10.94 -4.18
C LEU A 185 -13.12 -10.67 -4.61
N GLU A 186 -13.88 -11.73 -4.86
CA GLU A 186 -15.27 -11.65 -5.35
C GLU A 186 -16.24 -11.03 -4.35
N ILE A 187 -17.27 -10.33 -4.86
CA ILE A 187 -18.38 -9.78 -4.08
C ILE A 187 -19.67 -10.51 -4.51
N PRO A 188 -20.47 -11.07 -3.57
CA PRO A 188 -20.28 -11.07 -2.12
C PRO A 188 -19.10 -11.96 -1.67
N ILE A 189 -18.44 -11.55 -0.58
CA ILE A 189 -17.25 -12.23 -0.08
C ILE A 189 -17.65 -13.53 0.61
N ALA A 190 -17.21 -14.66 0.04
CA ALA A 190 -17.25 -15.98 0.66
C ALA A 190 -15.82 -16.46 0.96
N LEU A 191 -15.55 -16.78 2.23
CA LEU A 191 -14.25 -17.29 2.66
C LEU A 191 -14.02 -18.71 2.11
N LEU A 192 -12.83 -18.96 1.56
CA LEU A 192 -12.42 -20.25 1.00
C LEU A 192 -11.11 -20.73 1.61
N GLY A 193 -10.92 -22.05 1.66
CA GLY A 193 -9.65 -22.67 2.05
C GLY A 193 -9.15 -22.22 3.42
N SER A 194 -7.94 -21.64 3.46
CA SER A 194 -7.26 -21.17 4.67
C SER A 194 -7.62 -19.74 5.10
N GLU A 195 -8.54 -19.07 4.38
CA GLU A 195 -8.93 -17.68 4.68
C GLU A 195 -9.57 -17.49 6.07
N PRO A 196 -10.42 -18.40 6.58
CA PRO A 196 -10.94 -18.27 7.95
C PRO A 196 -9.83 -18.24 9.00
N GLN A 197 -8.85 -19.14 8.91
CA GLN A 197 -7.71 -19.18 9.83
C GLN A 197 -6.80 -17.95 9.65
N ALA A 198 -6.63 -17.47 8.41
CA ALA A 198 -5.87 -16.25 8.14
C ALA A 198 -6.51 -15.03 8.81
N LEU A 199 -7.84 -14.89 8.75
CA LEU A 199 -8.55 -13.80 9.44
C LEU A 199 -8.40 -13.89 10.96
N GLU A 200 -8.48 -15.09 11.53
CA GLU A 200 -8.28 -15.31 12.96
C GLU A 200 -6.87 -14.92 13.40
N ARG A 201 -5.83 -15.35 12.67
CA ARG A 201 -4.43 -14.95 12.95
C ARG A 201 -4.20 -13.46 12.79
N LEU A 202 -4.89 -12.83 11.85
CA LEU A 202 -4.89 -11.38 11.67
C LEU A 202 -5.79 -10.66 12.68
N GLY A 203 -6.47 -11.34 13.60
CA GLY A 203 -7.29 -10.74 14.65
C GLY A 203 -8.55 -10.03 14.15
N SER A 204 -9.19 -10.53 13.09
CA SER A 204 -10.36 -9.89 12.47
C SER A 204 -11.50 -10.88 12.15
N THR A 205 -12.65 -10.32 11.77
CA THR A 205 -13.83 -11.06 11.31
C THR A 205 -14.17 -10.69 9.87
N LEU A 206 -14.96 -11.51 9.17
CA LEU A 206 -15.45 -11.18 7.83
C LEU A 206 -16.24 -9.86 7.82
N GLY A 207 -17.09 -9.65 8.84
CA GLY A 207 -17.89 -8.43 8.96
C GLY A 207 -17.04 -7.17 9.10
N ASP A 208 -15.97 -7.23 9.89
CA ASP A 208 -15.07 -6.09 10.06
C ASP A 208 -14.18 -5.87 8.84
N CYS A 209 -13.77 -6.94 8.14
CA CYS A 209 -13.09 -6.83 6.85
C CYS A 209 -13.98 -6.16 5.78
N ILE A 210 -15.27 -6.48 5.72
CA ILE A 210 -16.21 -5.80 4.78
C ILE A 210 -16.29 -4.31 5.08
N LYS A 211 -16.43 -3.92 6.37
CA LYS A 211 -16.42 -2.51 6.77
C LYS A 211 -15.11 -1.82 6.42
N ALA A 212 -13.98 -2.50 6.62
CA ALA A 212 -12.65 -1.97 6.30
C ALA A 212 -12.45 -1.80 4.79
N LEU A 213 -12.85 -2.77 3.95
CA LEU A 213 -12.80 -2.65 2.49
C LEU A 213 -13.58 -1.44 1.98
N ASN A 214 -14.77 -1.20 2.52
CA ASN A 214 -15.56 -0.02 2.18
C ASN A 214 -14.85 1.28 2.57
N ALA A 215 -14.20 1.33 3.73
CA ALA A 215 -13.43 2.51 4.16
C ALA A 215 -12.18 2.74 3.29
N LEU A 216 -11.49 1.67 2.91
CA LEU A 216 -10.30 1.69 2.06
C LEU A 216 -10.61 1.97 0.58
N SER A 217 -11.87 1.82 0.16
CA SER A 217 -12.31 2.00 -1.23
C SER A 217 -11.95 3.39 -1.78
N GLY A 218 -11.39 3.41 -2.99
CA GLY A 218 -10.92 4.62 -3.65
C GLY A 218 -9.53 5.09 -3.18
N SER A 219 -8.96 4.51 -2.11
CA SER A 219 -7.62 4.86 -1.61
C SER A 219 -6.60 3.74 -1.83
N LEU A 220 -6.73 2.62 -1.14
CA LEU A 220 -5.84 1.45 -1.27
C LEU A 220 -6.46 0.32 -2.10
N VAL A 221 -7.79 0.24 -2.12
CA VAL A 221 -8.55 -0.77 -2.85
C VAL A 221 -9.60 -0.13 -3.74
N THR A 222 -10.09 -0.85 -4.72
CA THR A 222 -11.15 -0.42 -5.62
C THR A 222 -12.03 -1.61 -6.00
N VAL A 223 -13.29 -1.36 -6.34
CA VAL A 223 -14.15 -2.34 -6.99
C VAL A 223 -13.99 -2.21 -8.49
N VAL A 224 -13.87 -3.34 -9.19
CA VAL A 224 -13.91 -3.43 -10.66
C VAL A 224 -14.88 -4.52 -11.07
N HIS A 225 -15.43 -4.44 -12.28
CA HIS A 225 -16.27 -5.50 -12.83
C HIS A 225 -15.43 -6.38 -13.76
N VAL A 226 -15.42 -7.68 -13.47
CA VAL A 226 -14.70 -8.69 -14.25
C VAL A 226 -15.71 -9.77 -14.62
N ASN A 227 -15.98 -9.95 -15.91
CA ASN A 227 -16.99 -10.88 -16.41
C ASN A 227 -18.36 -10.71 -15.71
N ASP A 228 -18.82 -9.45 -15.61
CA ASP A 228 -20.06 -9.05 -14.93
C ASP A 228 -20.14 -9.38 -13.43
N GLN A 229 -19.03 -9.79 -12.81
CA GLN A 229 -18.92 -9.96 -11.36
C GLN A 229 -18.11 -8.82 -10.74
N PRO A 230 -18.65 -8.11 -9.73
CA PRO A 230 -17.91 -7.08 -9.02
C PRO A 230 -16.89 -7.72 -8.08
N VAL A 231 -15.65 -7.24 -8.13
CA VAL A 231 -14.54 -7.78 -7.35
C VAL A 231 -13.72 -6.65 -6.73
N TRP A 232 -13.22 -6.88 -5.52
CA TRP A 232 -12.22 -6.03 -4.88
C TRP A 232 -10.83 -6.33 -5.42
N ARG A 233 -10.11 -5.25 -5.73
CA ARG A 233 -8.69 -5.25 -6.10
C ARG A 233 -7.94 -4.16 -5.36
N PHE A 234 -6.63 -4.30 -5.26
CA PHE A 234 -5.75 -3.19 -4.94
C PHE A 234 -5.91 -2.10 -5.99
N LYS A 235 -5.98 -0.85 -5.54
CA LYS A 235 -6.02 0.31 -6.45
C LYS A 235 -4.74 0.39 -7.30
N HIS A 236 -3.62 -0.12 -6.78
CA HIS A 236 -2.35 -0.19 -7.49
C HIS A 236 -1.54 -1.44 -7.05
N PRO A 237 -0.82 -2.11 -7.97
CA PRO A 237 -0.04 -3.33 -7.65
C PRO A 237 0.93 -3.17 -6.48
N THR A 238 1.54 -1.99 -6.34
CA THR A 238 2.50 -1.71 -5.24
C THR A 238 1.88 -1.77 -3.84
N VAL A 239 0.55 -1.71 -3.70
CA VAL A 239 -0.12 -1.94 -2.41
C VAL A 239 0.04 -3.41 -2.01
N GLY A 240 -0.16 -4.33 -2.95
CA GLY A 240 0.07 -5.76 -2.74
C GLY A 240 1.52 -6.07 -2.44
N ASP A 241 2.46 -5.43 -3.16
CA ASP A 241 3.91 -5.60 -2.91
C ASP A 241 4.32 -5.12 -1.51
N ALA A 242 3.87 -3.93 -1.12
CA ALA A 242 4.17 -3.39 0.21
C ALA A 242 3.49 -4.20 1.32
N TYR A 243 2.27 -4.71 1.08
CA TYR A 243 1.59 -5.61 2.01
C TYR A 243 2.37 -6.94 2.16
N ALA A 244 2.83 -7.53 1.05
CA ALA A 244 3.66 -8.73 1.06
C ALA A 244 4.92 -8.55 1.92
N ALA A 245 5.58 -7.39 1.81
CA ALA A 245 6.76 -7.05 2.61
C ALA A 245 6.45 -7.01 4.13
N THR A 246 5.24 -6.60 4.54
CA THR A 246 4.84 -6.65 5.95
C THR A 246 4.62 -8.08 6.47
N LEU A 247 4.19 -9.00 5.60
CA LEU A 247 3.90 -10.38 5.97
C LEU A 247 5.16 -11.27 5.97
N ALA A 248 6.08 -11.02 5.04
CA ALA A 248 7.26 -11.84 4.75
C ALA A 248 8.12 -12.16 5.99
N PHE A 249 8.21 -11.23 6.94
CA PHE A 249 9.03 -11.37 8.14
C PHE A 249 8.23 -11.69 9.42
N SER A 250 6.93 -11.96 9.29
CA SER A 250 6.08 -12.40 10.39
C SER A 250 5.88 -13.91 10.32
N PRO A 251 6.41 -14.69 11.29
CA PRO A 251 6.25 -16.14 11.30
C PRO A 251 4.79 -16.59 11.31
N ASP A 252 3.93 -15.91 12.07
CA ASP A 252 2.51 -16.24 12.21
C ASP A 252 1.71 -15.97 10.92
N LEU A 253 2.15 -14.99 10.13
CA LEU A 253 1.50 -14.57 8.89
C LEU A 253 2.19 -15.10 7.64
N LEU A 254 3.22 -15.93 7.79
CA LEU A 254 4.01 -16.48 6.69
C LEU A 254 3.12 -17.24 5.69
N GLU A 255 2.14 -17.98 6.16
CA GLU A 255 1.21 -18.73 5.31
C GLU A 255 0.41 -17.82 4.36
N ILE A 256 0.03 -16.62 4.81
CA ILE A 256 -0.68 -15.60 4.01
C ILE A 256 0.25 -15.08 2.91
N PHE A 257 1.49 -14.76 3.28
CA PHE A 257 2.54 -14.35 2.33
C PHE A 257 2.78 -15.42 1.26
N LEU A 258 2.96 -16.67 1.68
CA LEU A 258 3.23 -17.80 0.79
C LEU A 258 2.04 -18.12 -0.12
N THR A 259 0.81 -17.90 0.34
CA THR A 259 -0.40 -18.17 -0.45
C THR A 259 -0.61 -17.11 -1.55
N GLY A 260 -0.53 -15.82 -1.17
CA GLY A 260 -0.81 -14.71 -2.08
C GLY A 260 0.33 -14.34 -3.04
N SER A 261 1.59 -14.65 -2.70
CA SER A 261 2.73 -14.35 -3.58
C SER A 261 2.73 -15.17 -4.87
N SER A 262 3.08 -14.57 -6.01
CA SER A 262 3.38 -15.31 -7.25
C SER A 262 4.62 -16.19 -7.11
N ILE A 263 4.78 -17.17 -7.99
CA ILE A 263 5.95 -18.09 -7.93
C ILE A 263 7.23 -17.35 -8.29
N GLU A 264 7.19 -16.45 -9.26
CA GLU A 264 8.32 -15.58 -9.58
C GLU A 264 8.74 -14.73 -8.38
N SER A 265 7.77 -14.16 -7.64
CA SER A 265 8.05 -13.44 -6.39
C SER A 265 8.68 -14.35 -5.34
N LEU A 266 8.04 -15.48 -5.03
CA LEU A 266 8.53 -16.42 -4.04
C LEU A 266 9.95 -16.89 -4.33
N THR A 267 10.23 -17.35 -5.55
CA THR A 267 11.55 -17.89 -5.92
C THR A 267 12.68 -16.85 -5.81
N SER A 268 12.32 -15.56 -5.81
CA SER A 268 13.27 -14.46 -5.61
C SER A 268 13.47 -14.07 -4.13
N GLN A 269 12.49 -14.32 -3.26
CA GLN A 269 12.44 -13.81 -1.89
C GLN A 269 12.62 -14.87 -0.79
N ILE A 270 12.32 -16.15 -1.09
CA ILE A 270 12.32 -17.21 -0.07
C ILE A 270 13.49 -18.17 -0.21
N THR A 271 13.75 -18.92 0.86
CA THR A 271 14.47 -20.19 0.83
C THR A 271 13.61 -21.29 1.44
N CYS A 272 13.74 -22.53 0.96
CA CYS A 272 13.10 -23.69 1.59
C CYS A 272 14.08 -24.34 2.57
N GLY A 273 13.96 -24.01 3.85
CA GLY A 273 14.96 -24.29 4.88
C GLY A 273 16.07 -23.25 4.93
N ASN A 274 16.89 -23.32 5.98
CA ASN A 274 18.01 -22.40 6.15
C ASN A 274 19.20 -22.85 5.29
N VAL A 275 19.51 -22.06 4.25
CA VAL A 275 20.62 -22.31 3.31
C VAL A 275 21.66 -21.18 3.33
N GLY A 276 21.64 -20.33 4.36
CA GLY A 276 22.64 -19.26 4.56
C GLY A 276 22.51 -18.06 3.61
N ILE A 277 21.37 -17.87 2.95
CA ILE A 277 21.11 -16.68 2.13
C ILE A 277 20.55 -15.57 3.00
N GLU A 278 21.29 -14.46 3.09
CA GLU A 278 20.87 -13.28 3.84
C GLU A 278 19.64 -12.61 3.22
N LYS A 279 18.80 -12.02 4.09
CA LYS A 279 17.58 -11.27 3.75
C LYS A 279 16.49 -12.07 3.02
N ALA A 280 16.66 -13.37 2.87
CA ALA A 280 15.61 -14.25 2.36
C ALA A 280 14.70 -14.73 3.49
N VAL A 281 13.42 -14.90 3.17
CA VAL A 281 12.44 -15.50 4.10
C VAL A 281 12.68 -16.99 4.17
N VAL A 282 13.05 -17.49 5.35
CA VAL A 282 13.30 -18.92 5.56
C VAL A 282 11.97 -19.63 5.79
N VAL A 283 11.55 -20.43 4.80
CA VAL A 283 10.35 -21.26 4.92
C VAL A 283 10.66 -22.48 5.79
N PRO A 284 9.86 -22.75 6.84
CA PRO A 284 10.07 -23.91 7.70
C PRO A 284 9.51 -25.20 7.07
N PRO A 285 9.96 -26.38 7.54
CA PRO A 285 9.50 -27.68 7.02
C PRO A 285 7.99 -27.87 6.99
N SER A 286 7.26 -27.28 7.95
CA SER A 286 5.79 -27.33 8.02
C SER A 286 5.09 -26.79 6.77
N HIS A 287 5.76 -25.93 5.99
CA HIS A 287 5.21 -25.31 4.78
C HIS A 287 5.82 -25.88 3.49
N PHE A 288 6.72 -26.87 3.56
CA PHE A 288 7.38 -27.45 2.39
C PHE A 288 6.40 -28.10 1.42
N ALA A 289 5.38 -28.79 1.94
CA ALA A 289 4.36 -29.41 1.10
C ALA A 289 3.63 -28.37 0.24
N MET A 290 3.19 -27.27 0.85
CA MET A 290 2.53 -26.16 0.15
C MET A 290 3.42 -25.58 -0.96
N ILE A 291 4.69 -25.30 -0.66
CA ILE A 291 5.60 -24.75 -1.67
C ILE A 291 5.88 -25.76 -2.79
N SER A 292 6.06 -27.05 -2.47
CA SER A 292 6.25 -28.09 -3.48
C SER A 292 5.07 -28.16 -4.44
N ASP A 293 3.84 -28.14 -3.92
CA ASP A 293 2.63 -28.25 -4.74
C ASP A 293 2.49 -27.02 -5.66
N ARG A 294 2.75 -25.81 -5.16
CA ARG A 294 2.71 -24.59 -5.98
C ARG A 294 3.79 -24.58 -7.08
N LEU A 295 5.03 -24.98 -6.77
CA LEU A 295 6.11 -25.04 -7.76
C LEU A 295 5.80 -26.03 -8.89
N ARG A 296 5.13 -27.14 -8.61
CA ARG A 296 4.71 -28.12 -9.65
C ARG A 296 3.61 -27.60 -10.56
N GLN A 297 2.71 -26.79 -10.03
CA GLN A 297 1.63 -26.18 -10.81
C GLN A 297 2.14 -25.04 -11.71
N TYR A 298 3.34 -24.52 -11.44
CA TYR A 298 3.96 -23.45 -12.22
C TYR A 298 4.54 -23.95 -13.55
N LYS A 299 3.71 -23.88 -14.60
CA LYS A 299 4.07 -24.36 -15.95
C LYS A 299 4.45 -23.25 -16.93
N LYS A 300 4.01 -22.00 -16.71
CA LYS A 300 4.23 -20.86 -17.58
C LYS A 300 4.43 -19.59 -16.74
N SER A 301 5.36 -18.74 -17.15
CA SER A 301 5.57 -17.44 -16.51
C SER A 301 4.49 -16.45 -16.91
N GLU A 302 4.05 -15.63 -15.95
CA GLU A 302 2.98 -14.65 -16.12
C GLU A 302 3.41 -13.43 -16.95
N SER A 303 4.72 -13.21 -17.14
CA SER A 303 5.25 -11.98 -17.74
C SER A 303 5.30 -11.96 -19.28
N ASN A 304 5.11 -13.09 -19.98
CA ASN A 304 5.45 -13.21 -21.41
C ASN A 304 4.29 -13.74 -22.26
N LYS A 305 3.92 -12.97 -23.30
CA LYS A 305 2.83 -13.30 -24.24
C LYS A 305 3.16 -14.41 -25.25
N VAL A 306 4.43 -14.84 -25.36
CA VAL A 306 4.87 -15.88 -26.31
C VAL A 306 5.01 -17.23 -25.59
N GLY A 307 4.16 -18.20 -25.95
CA GLY A 307 3.93 -19.42 -25.18
C GLY A 307 5.15 -20.32 -24.94
N TRP A 308 6.05 -20.49 -25.92
CA TRP A 308 7.24 -21.33 -25.75
C TRP A 308 8.30 -20.68 -24.85
N TYR A 309 8.46 -19.36 -24.95
CA TYR A 309 9.40 -18.58 -24.16
C TYR A 309 8.95 -18.46 -22.68
N ALA A 310 7.63 -18.40 -22.44
CA ALA A 310 7.05 -18.41 -21.10
C ALA A 310 7.31 -19.73 -20.35
N SER A 311 7.21 -20.88 -21.04
CA SER A 311 7.52 -22.19 -20.45
C SER A 311 9.02 -22.37 -20.18
N TRP A 312 9.89 -21.94 -21.11
CA TRP A 312 11.34 -22.00 -20.90
C TRP A 312 11.79 -21.13 -19.72
N ARG A 313 11.23 -19.91 -19.59
CA ARG A 313 11.50 -19.03 -18.47
C ARG A 313 11.01 -19.63 -17.15
N ALA A 314 9.81 -20.24 -17.14
CA ALA A 314 9.30 -20.93 -15.97
C ALA A 314 10.25 -22.06 -15.52
N TRP A 315 10.70 -22.90 -16.46
CA TRP A 315 11.69 -23.94 -16.18
C TRP A 315 12.99 -23.37 -15.62
N ARG A 316 13.54 -22.29 -16.20
CA ARG A 316 14.76 -21.64 -15.68
C ARG A 316 14.60 -21.11 -14.26
N VAL A 317 13.45 -20.48 -13.98
CA VAL A 317 13.13 -19.95 -12.65
C VAL A 317 13.09 -21.09 -11.62
N LEU A 318 12.39 -22.18 -11.94
CA LEU A 318 12.30 -23.37 -11.08
C LEU A 318 13.66 -24.02 -10.85
N THR A 319 14.40 -24.31 -11.93
CA THR A 319 15.70 -24.99 -11.84
C THR A 319 16.69 -24.19 -11.02
N ARG A 320 16.72 -22.86 -11.19
CA ARG A 320 17.57 -21.97 -10.38
C ARG A 320 17.16 -21.98 -8.91
N PHE A 321 15.87 -21.88 -8.63
CA PHE A 321 15.37 -21.91 -7.25
C PHE A 321 15.72 -23.22 -6.53
N LEU A 322 15.47 -24.35 -7.20
CA LEU A 322 15.77 -25.68 -6.66
C LEU A 322 17.28 -25.87 -6.43
N SER A 323 18.13 -25.38 -7.32
CA SER A 323 19.58 -25.56 -7.18
C SER A 323 20.25 -24.63 -6.17
N THR A 324 19.71 -23.42 -5.95
CA THR A 324 20.40 -22.40 -5.12
C THR A 324 19.68 -22.01 -3.84
N ARG A 325 18.38 -22.32 -3.66
CA ARG A 325 17.57 -21.81 -2.52
C ARG A 325 16.83 -22.88 -1.73
N CYS A 326 17.12 -24.16 -1.97
CA CYS A 326 16.44 -25.28 -1.34
C CYS A 326 17.40 -26.13 -0.51
N SER A 327 17.00 -26.45 0.71
CA SER A 327 17.70 -27.42 1.56
C SER A 327 17.56 -28.85 1.03
N LYS A 328 18.44 -29.75 1.48
CA LYS A 328 18.39 -31.19 1.12
C LYS A 328 17.03 -31.82 1.45
N ASP A 329 16.46 -31.49 2.61
CA ASP A 329 15.17 -32.04 3.05
C ASP A 329 14.02 -31.60 2.13
N PHE A 330 14.00 -30.33 1.73
CA PHE A 330 13.04 -29.84 0.76
C PHE A 330 13.20 -30.54 -0.59
N LEU A 331 14.43 -30.68 -1.08
CA LEU A 331 14.70 -31.36 -2.35
C LEU A 331 14.29 -32.83 -2.33
N ALA A 332 14.55 -33.53 -1.21
CA ALA A 332 14.10 -34.91 -1.04
C ALA A 332 12.57 -35.02 -1.09
N LEU A 333 11.85 -34.12 -0.42
CA LEU A 333 10.39 -34.04 -0.48
C LEU A 333 9.90 -33.71 -1.90
N TYR A 334 10.54 -32.76 -2.56
CA TYR A 334 10.19 -32.31 -3.92
C TYR A 334 10.49 -33.39 -4.98
N LEU A 335 11.50 -34.23 -4.80
CA LEU A 335 11.81 -35.29 -5.77
C LEU A 335 11.08 -36.61 -5.45
N GLY A 336 10.77 -36.86 -4.17
CA GLY A 336 10.14 -38.10 -3.69
C GLY A 336 8.64 -38.21 -3.97
N LYS A 337 7.92 -37.09 -4.07
CA LYS A 337 6.57 -37.07 -4.66
C LYS A 337 6.70 -37.09 -6.20
N ARG A 338 6.79 -38.29 -6.79
CA ARG A 338 6.64 -38.48 -8.25
C ARG A 338 5.21 -38.82 -8.60
#